data_AF-A0A0F8A0P7-F1
#
_entry.id   AF-A0A0F8A0P7-F1
#
_cell.length_a   1.000
_cell.length_b   1.000
_cell.length_c   1.000
_cell.angle_alpha   90.00
_cell.angle_beta   90.00
_cell.angle_gamma   90.00
#
_symmetry.space_group_name_H-M   'P 1'
#
loop_
_entity.id
_entity.type
_entity.pdbx_description
1 polymer ?
#
loop_
_entity_poly.entity_id
_entity_poly.type
_entity_poly.pdbx_seq_one_letter_code
_entity_poly.pdbx_strand_id
1 'polypeptide(L)'
;MAGPEIAISALGLASLFNNAIDWFEYVHIAKQCGPRLQAHLLKLDNAQLRLTRWGDAVGLCGSQIEDDDSLEYSGSFSFDASQKAQAERTLRTIMQKFEACQKICHDYRKGKKEDDPIVRENEIKPFGHGSDPMRGYLHQKMGNISFGRRNKVSPFRKAKFAIYDEKHLIELAKDINGLIDELYRLRTNAFQPFGDFHFEGKQPHL
;
A
#
# COMPACT_ATOMS: atom_id res chain seq x y z
N MET A 1 24.38 -9.03 6.48
CA MET A 1 23.56 -8.28 5.50
C MET A 1 22.57 -7.49 6.33
N ALA A 2 22.73 -6.16 6.41
CA ALA A 2 21.65 -5.32 6.95
C ALA A 2 20.40 -5.64 6.13
N GLY A 3 19.40 -6.26 6.75
CA GLY A 3 18.15 -6.57 6.05
C GLY A 3 17.45 -5.28 5.59
N PRO A 4 16.42 -5.39 4.73
CA PRO A 4 15.61 -4.24 4.32
C PRO A 4 15.06 -3.43 5.50
N GLU A 5 14.97 -4.04 6.69
CA GLU A 5 14.57 -3.40 7.96
C GLU A 5 15.34 -2.11 8.28
N ILE A 6 16.67 -2.05 8.07
CA ILE A 6 17.48 -0.84 8.34
C ILE A 6 17.24 0.24 7.26
N ALA A 7 16.94 -0.16 6.03
CA ALA A 7 16.65 0.76 4.94
C ALA A 7 15.28 1.45 5.14
N ILE A 8 14.30 0.76 5.70
CA ILE A 8 12.93 1.28 5.89
C ILE A 8 12.87 2.37 6.98
N SER A 9 13.70 2.28 8.02
CA SER A 9 13.70 3.26 9.11
C SER A 9 14.16 4.67 8.71
N ALA A 10 14.95 4.80 7.64
CA ALA A 10 15.49 6.08 7.18
C ALA A 10 14.62 6.79 6.14
N LEU A 11 13.57 6.14 5.62
CA LEU A 11 12.70 6.71 4.59
C LEU A 11 11.74 7.75 5.16
N GLY A 12 11.57 8.87 4.45
CA GLY A 12 10.51 9.83 4.70
C GLY A 12 9.18 9.41 4.06
N LEU A 13 8.15 10.23 4.27
CA LEU A 13 6.77 9.91 3.92
C LEU A 13 6.55 9.64 2.42
N ALA A 14 7.17 10.41 1.52
CA ALA A 14 6.98 10.26 0.08
C ALA A 14 7.59 8.93 -0.41
N SER A 15 8.80 8.61 0.06
CA SER A 15 9.47 7.33 -0.15
C SER A 15 8.67 6.15 0.40
N LEU A 16 8.17 6.26 1.63
CA LEU A 16 7.39 5.19 2.27
C LEU A 16 6.09 4.90 1.51
N PHE A 17 5.40 5.94 1.05
CA PHE A 17 4.18 5.80 0.27
C PHE A 17 4.41 5.00 -1.02
N ASN A 18 5.41 5.39 -1.81
CA ASN A 18 5.72 4.68 -3.05
C ASN A 18 6.18 3.24 -2.78
N ASN A 19 6.98 3.01 -1.73
CA ASN A 19 7.41 1.66 -1.36
C ASN A 19 6.27 0.77 -0.87
N ALA A 20 5.30 1.32 -0.14
CA ALA A 20 4.10 0.60 0.29
C ALA A 20 3.23 0.19 -0.91
N ILE A 21 3.08 1.06 -1.92
CA ILE A 21 2.35 0.73 -3.17
C ILE A 21 3.08 -0.36 -3.97
N ASP A 22 4.41 -0.27 -4.03
CA ASP A 22 5.25 -1.16 -4.81
C ASP A 22 5.20 -2.61 -4.30
N TRP A 23 5.03 -2.82 -2.99
CA TRP A 23 4.93 -4.16 -2.39
C TRP A 23 3.86 -5.07 -3.02
N PHE A 24 2.74 -4.49 -3.46
CA PHE A 24 1.63 -5.24 -4.06
C PHE A 24 2.06 -6.01 -5.33
N GLU A 25 3.08 -5.52 -6.03
CA GLU A 25 3.59 -6.11 -7.29
C GLU A 25 4.55 -7.27 -7.07
N TYR A 26 5.07 -7.39 -5.85
CA TYR A 26 5.96 -8.49 -5.46
C TYR A 26 5.18 -9.71 -4.98
N VAL A 27 3.85 -9.59 -4.88
CA VAL A 27 2.94 -10.69 -4.52
C VAL A 27 2.70 -11.58 -5.74
N HIS A 28 3.27 -12.77 -5.69
CA HIS A 28 2.97 -13.87 -6.58
C HIS A 28 2.07 -14.90 -5.85
N ILE A 29 1.68 -15.94 -6.56
CA ILE A 29 0.90 -17.06 -6.00
C ILE A 29 1.50 -18.40 -6.42
N ALA A 30 1.29 -19.41 -5.59
CA ALA A 30 1.53 -20.78 -5.98
C ALA A 30 0.50 -21.20 -7.04
N LYS A 31 0.95 -21.79 -8.15
CA LYS A 31 0.14 -22.20 -9.31
C LYS A 31 -1.04 -23.08 -8.89
N GLN A 32 -0.82 -24.01 -7.96
CA GLN A 32 -1.84 -24.92 -7.42
C GLN A 32 -2.95 -24.22 -6.60
N CYS A 33 -2.72 -22.98 -6.15
CA CYS A 33 -3.67 -22.21 -5.34
C CYS A 33 -4.38 -21.12 -6.16
N GLY A 34 -3.86 -20.76 -7.33
CA GLY A 34 -4.32 -19.61 -8.11
C GLY A 34 -5.83 -19.47 -8.27
N PRO A 35 -6.56 -20.48 -8.77
CA PRO A 35 -8.00 -20.38 -8.98
C PRO A 35 -8.79 -19.99 -7.71
N ARG A 36 -8.37 -20.47 -6.53
CA ARG A 36 -9.03 -20.18 -5.25
C ARG A 36 -8.69 -18.77 -4.73
N LEU A 37 -7.46 -18.31 -4.98
CA LEU A 37 -6.96 -17.04 -4.45
C LEU A 37 -7.43 -15.81 -5.22
N GLN A 38 -7.89 -15.95 -6.47
CA GLN A 38 -8.21 -14.81 -7.35
C GLN A 38 -9.17 -13.78 -6.73
N ALA A 39 -10.21 -14.22 -6.00
CA ALA A 39 -11.14 -13.30 -5.36
C ALA A 39 -10.48 -12.52 -4.21
N HIS A 40 -9.57 -13.17 -3.47
CA HIS A 40 -8.80 -12.55 -2.40
C HIS A 40 -7.73 -11.60 -2.94
N LEU A 41 -7.13 -11.91 -4.09
CA LEU A 41 -6.19 -11.04 -4.79
C LEU A 41 -6.88 -9.73 -5.21
N LEU A 42 -8.12 -9.76 -5.72
CA LEU A 42 -8.86 -8.54 -6.02
C LEU A 42 -9.16 -7.67 -4.78
N LYS A 43 -9.26 -8.28 -3.58
CA LYS A 43 -9.37 -7.50 -2.33
C LYS A 43 -8.05 -6.79 -2.00
N LEU A 44 -6.92 -7.42 -2.32
CA LEU A 44 -5.61 -6.81 -2.18
C LEU A 44 -5.39 -5.69 -3.22
N ASP A 45 -5.82 -5.89 -4.47
CA ASP A 45 -5.84 -4.83 -5.50
C ASP A 45 -6.71 -3.63 -5.08
N ASN A 46 -7.87 -3.90 -4.48
CA ASN A 46 -8.72 -2.85 -3.92
C ASN A 46 -8.02 -2.09 -2.78
N ALA A 47 -7.30 -2.79 -1.90
CA ALA A 47 -6.51 -2.14 -0.86
C ALA A 47 -5.44 -1.20 -1.46
N GLN A 48 -4.75 -1.62 -2.53
CA GLN A 48 -3.80 -0.74 -3.24
C GLN A 48 -4.49 0.52 -3.80
N LEU A 49 -5.68 0.36 -4.39
CA LEU A 49 -6.47 1.52 -4.86
C LEU A 49 -6.87 2.45 -3.71
N ARG A 50 -7.26 1.92 -2.56
CA ARG A 50 -7.61 2.71 -1.39
C ARG A 50 -6.41 3.46 -0.85
N LEU A 51 -5.25 2.80 -0.75
CA LEU A 51 -3.99 3.43 -0.35
C LEU A 51 -3.62 4.58 -1.28
N THR A 52 -3.69 4.38 -2.59
CA THR A 52 -3.33 5.43 -3.57
C THR A 52 -4.33 6.58 -3.58
N ARG A 53 -5.63 6.32 -3.37
CA ARG A 53 -6.65 7.38 -3.19
C ARG A 53 -6.42 8.19 -1.92
N TRP A 54 -6.02 7.53 -0.84
CA TRP A 54 -5.66 8.23 0.39
C TRP A 54 -4.46 9.15 0.13
N GLY A 55 -3.39 8.64 -0.48
CA GLY A 55 -2.19 9.42 -0.78
C GLY A 55 -2.48 10.62 -1.67
N ASP A 56 -3.30 10.44 -2.71
CA ASP A 56 -3.74 11.52 -3.61
C ASP A 56 -4.44 12.63 -2.84
N ALA A 57 -5.33 12.23 -1.93
CA ALA A 57 -6.11 13.17 -1.15
C ALA A 57 -5.34 13.92 -0.06
N VAL A 58 -4.14 13.45 0.31
CA VAL A 58 -3.26 14.13 1.27
C VAL A 58 -2.05 14.80 0.60
N GLY A 59 -1.99 14.80 -0.74
CA GLY A 59 -0.92 15.46 -1.50
C GLY A 59 0.37 14.65 -1.62
N LEU A 60 0.31 13.31 -1.58
CA LEU A 60 1.47 12.41 -1.78
C LEU A 60 1.64 11.93 -3.22
N CYS A 61 0.74 12.35 -4.11
CA CYS A 61 0.72 11.99 -5.51
C CYS A 61 1.16 13.16 -6.40
N GLY A 62 1.65 12.86 -7.60
CA GLY A 62 2.00 13.86 -8.61
C GLY A 62 3.49 13.94 -8.89
N SER A 63 3.82 14.58 -10.02
CA SER A 63 5.17 14.64 -10.56
C SER A 63 6.08 15.63 -9.87
N GLN A 64 5.53 16.54 -9.06
CA GLN A 64 6.28 17.56 -8.33
C GLN A 64 7.04 17.03 -7.11
N ILE A 65 6.78 15.80 -6.69
CA ILE A 65 7.42 15.16 -5.53
C ILE A 65 8.50 14.20 -6.05
N GLU A 66 9.75 14.63 -6.02
CA GLU A 66 10.93 13.93 -6.54
C GLU A 66 11.74 13.21 -5.45
N ASP A 67 11.68 13.73 -4.22
CA ASP A 67 12.30 13.21 -3.01
C ASP A 67 11.47 13.55 -1.75
N ASP A 68 11.91 13.11 -0.58
CA ASP A 68 11.20 13.36 0.69
C ASP A 68 11.22 14.84 1.12
N ASP A 69 12.20 15.64 0.66
CA ASP A 69 12.32 17.07 0.99
C ASP A 69 11.37 17.92 0.12
N SER A 70 11.18 17.54 -1.14
CA SER A 70 10.30 18.19 -2.11
C SER A 70 8.81 18.14 -1.71
N LEU A 71 8.43 17.25 -0.80
CA LEU A 71 7.05 17.08 -0.33
C LEU A 71 6.50 18.36 0.31
N GLU A 72 7.29 19.00 1.18
CA GLU A 72 6.88 20.22 1.89
C GLU A 72 6.70 21.41 0.93
N TYR A 73 7.43 21.42 -0.18
CA TYR A 73 7.36 22.46 -1.20
C TYR A 73 6.27 22.21 -2.26
N SER A 74 5.61 21.05 -2.24
CA SER A 74 4.56 20.70 -3.21
C SER A 74 3.31 21.58 -3.09
N GLY A 75 3.11 22.26 -1.96
CA GLY A 75 1.93 23.10 -1.68
C GLY A 75 0.62 22.33 -1.52
N SER A 76 0.61 21.02 -1.74
CA SER A 76 -0.58 20.14 -1.68
C SER A 76 -0.62 19.27 -0.42
N PHE A 77 0.52 19.13 0.27
CA PHE A 77 0.63 18.34 1.48
C PHE A 77 -0.04 19.06 2.67
N SER A 78 -0.82 18.34 3.45
CA SER A 78 -1.80 18.92 4.39
C SER A 78 -1.68 18.44 5.84
N PHE A 79 -0.63 17.71 6.19
CA PHE A 79 -0.45 17.17 7.54
C PHE A 79 0.51 17.98 8.40
N ASP A 80 0.18 18.10 9.67
CA ASP A 80 1.13 18.56 10.69
C ASP A 80 2.22 17.50 10.98
N ALA A 81 3.21 17.87 11.79
CA ALA A 81 4.32 16.99 12.14
C ALA A 81 3.89 15.68 12.84
N SER A 82 2.84 15.73 13.67
CA SER A 82 2.31 14.56 14.39
C SER A 82 1.60 13.62 13.42
N GLN A 83 0.74 14.17 12.56
CA GLN A 83 0.02 13.43 11.53
C GLN A 83 0.98 12.81 10.51
N LYS A 84 2.01 13.56 10.09
CA LYS A 84 3.09 13.06 9.24
C LYS A 84 3.80 11.87 9.90
N ALA A 85 4.23 12.02 11.15
CA ALA A 85 4.90 10.94 11.88
C ALA A 85 4.01 9.70 12.05
N GLN A 86 2.71 9.88 12.28
CA GLN A 86 1.76 8.77 12.38
C GLN A 86 1.56 8.08 11.02
N ALA A 87 1.40 8.83 9.94
CA ALA A 87 1.29 8.28 8.58
C ALA A 87 2.54 7.49 8.19
N GLU A 88 3.73 8.00 8.49
CA GLU A 88 4.98 7.27 8.26
C GLU A 88 5.03 5.96 9.04
N ARG A 89 4.66 5.97 10.34
CA ARG A 89 4.60 4.75 11.16
C ARG A 89 3.65 3.72 10.55
N THR A 90 2.45 4.13 10.17
CA THR A 90 1.45 3.22 9.58
C THR A 90 1.92 2.65 8.24
N LEU A 91 2.56 3.44 7.38
CA LEU A 91 3.14 2.96 6.11
C LEU A 91 4.30 1.99 6.34
N ARG A 92 5.17 2.26 7.32
CA ARG A 92 6.23 1.31 7.75
C ARG A 92 5.60 0.00 8.21
N THR A 93 4.52 0.05 9.00
CA THR A 93 3.81 -1.16 9.44
C THR A 93 3.18 -1.92 8.28
N ILE A 94 2.62 -1.25 7.26
CA ILE A 94 2.14 -1.89 6.02
C ILE A 94 3.27 -2.69 5.37
N MET A 95 4.45 -2.08 5.22
CA MET A 95 5.62 -2.74 4.62
C MET A 95 6.08 -3.93 5.47
N GLN A 96 6.13 -3.79 6.79
CA GLN A 96 6.46 -4.88 7.71
C GLN A 96 5.49 -6.07 7.62
N LYS A 97 4.20 -5.82 7.37
CA LYS A 97 3.21 -6.89 7.15
C LYS A 97 3.49 -7.68 5.87
N PHE A 98 3.87 -7.00 4.79
CA PHE A 98 4.33 -7.67 3.58
C PHE A 98 5.63 -8.46 3.82
N GLU A 99 6.61 -7.89 4.52
CA GLU A 99 7.87 -8.58 4.83
C GLU A 99 7.66 -9.82 5.69
N ALA A 100 6.79 -9.74 6.70
CA ALA A 100 6.44 -10.88 7.54
C ALA A 100 5.77 -11.99 6.70
N CYS A 101 4.84 -11.62 5.82
CA CYS A 101 4.21 -12.56 4.90
C CYS A 101 5.23 -13.18 3.94
N GLN A 102 6.16 -12.38 3.40
CA GLN A 102 7.25 -12.86 2.55
C GLN A 102 8.13 -13.87 3.27
N LYS A 103 8.53 -13.60 4.52
CA LYS A 103 9.36 -14.52 5.33
C LYS A 103 8.64 -15.88 5.48
N ILE A 104 7.36 -15.87 5.87
CA ILE A 104 6.53 -17.08 5.96
C ILE A 104 6.46 -17.82 4.62
N CYS A 105 6.26 -17.08 3.52
CA CYS A 105 6.16 -17.67 2.18
C CYS A 105 7.48 -18.26 1.69
N HIS A 106 8.62 -17.68 2.03
CA HIS A 106 9.94 -18.20 1.65
C HIS A 106 10.25 -19.55 2.31
N ASP A 107 9.73 -19.82 3.50
CA ASP A 107 9.92 -21.12 4.16
C ASP A 107 9.34 -22.28 3.32
N TYR A 108 8.30 -22.04 2.53
CA TYR A 108 7.75 -23.02 1.59
C TYR A 108 8.71 -23.40 0.46
N ARG A 109 9.69 -22.55 0.15
CA ARG A 109 10.72 -22.86 -0.86
C ARG A 109 11.72 -23.91 -0.36
N LYS A 110 11.72 -24.26 0.94
CA LYS A 110 12.64 -25.25 1.54
C LYS A 110 14.12 -25.00 1.18
N GLY A 111 14.53 -23.73 1.19
CA GLY A 111 15.90 -23.30 0.85
C GLY A 111 16.19 -23.13 -0.65
N LYS A 112 15.24 -23.40 -1.54
CA LYS A 112 15.38 -23.11 -2.98
C LYS A 112 15.36 -21.61 -3.24
N LYS A 113 16.18 -21.19 -4.20
CA LYS A 113 16.29 -19.80 -4.65
C LYS A 113 15.22 -19.46 -5.69
N GLU A 114 15.00 -18.17 -5.92
CA GLU A 114 14.02 -17.66 -6.90
C GLU A 114 14.30 -18.13 -8.34
N ASP A 115 15.56 -18.42 -8.68
CA ASP A 115 15.99 -18.90 -10.00
C ASP A 115 15.88 -20.42 -10.19
N ASP A 116 15.55 -21.17 -9.13
CA ASP A 116 15.30 -22.61 -9.21
C ASP A 116 14.14 -22.88 -10.18
N PRO A 117 14.30 -23.80 -11.17
CA PRO A 117 13.27 -24.07 -12.17
C PRO A 117 11.91 -24.45 -11.58
N ILE A 118 11.91 -25.19 -10.46
CA ILE A 118 10.69 -25.63 -9.78
C ILE A 118 10.00 -24.44 -9.10
N VAL A 119 10.78 -23.53 -8.52
CA VAL A 119 10.23 -22.29 -7.95
C VAL A 119 9.63 -21.43 -9.06
N ARG A 120 10.34 -21.19 -10.16
CA ARG A 120 9.84 -20.40 -11.29
C ARG A 120 8.58 -20.95 -11.94
N GLU A 121 8.48 -22.27 -12.07
CA GLU A 121 7.30 -22.90 -12.66
C GLU A 121 6.08 -22.82 -11.73
N ASN A 122 6.31 -22.91 -10.42
CA ASN A 122 5.24 -22.97 -9.44
C ASN A 122 4.81 -21.58 -8.93
N GLU A 123 5.68 -20.58 -8.93
CA GLU A 123 5.39 -19.22 -8.45
C GLU A 123 5.02 -18.28 -9.60
N ILE A 124 3.74 -18.18 -9.87
CA ILE A 124 3.21 -17.46 -11.03
C ILE A 124 2.60 -16.12 -10.64
N LYS A 125 2.41 -15.25 -11.64
CA LYS A 125 1.63 -14.02 -11.45
C LYS A 125 0.16 -14.37 -11.12
N PRO A 126 -0.49 -13.60 -10.23
CA PRO A 126 -1.89 -13.77 -9.80
C PRO A 126 -2.92 -14.08 -10.89
N PHE A 127 -2.80 -13.42 -12.05
CA PHE A 127 -3.77 -13.51 -13.15
C PHE A 127 -3.10 -13.86 -14.48
N GLY A 128 -2.28 -14.93 -14.47
CA GLY A 128 -1.62 -15.47 -15.66
C GLY A 128 -2.54 -16.34 -16.55
N HIS A 129 -1.92 -17.19 -17.37
CA HIS A 129 -2.62 -18.09 -18.28
C HIS A 129 -3.55 -19.05 -17.52
N GLY A 130 -4.83 -19.15 -17.94
CA GLY A 130 -5.86 -19.97 -17.28
C GLY A 130 -6.59 -19.28 -16.11
N SER A 131 -6.32 -17.99 -15.85
CA SER A 131 -7.13 -17.19 -14.93
C SER A 131 -8.43 -16.69 -15.57
N ASP A 132 -9.40 -16.29 -14.75
CA ASP A 132 -10.64 -15.67 -15.24
C ASP A 132 -10.30 -14.35 -15.96
N PRO A 133 -10.69 -14.18 -17.24
CA PRO A 133 -10.30 -13.01 -18.03
C PRO A 133 -10.80 -11.68 -17.46
N MET A 134 -12.00 -11.66 -16.84
CA MET A 134 -12.55 -10.44 -16.25
C MET A 134 -11.77 -10.05 -15.00
N ARG A 135 -11.42 -11.02 -14.15
CA ARG A 135 -10.59 -10.76 -12.96
C ARG A 135 -9.18 -10.31 -13.37
N GLY A 136 -8.59 -10.90 -14.40
CA GLY A 136 -7.31 -10.44 -14.96
C GLY A 136 -7.37 -9.00 -15.49
N TYR A 137 -8.44 -8.64 -16.22
CA TYR A 137 -8.66 -7.27 -16.67
C TYR A 137 -8.80 -6.29 -15.49
N LEU A 138 -9.57 -6.65 -14.46
CA LEU A 138 -9.74 -5.83 -13.27
C LEU A 138 -8.41 -5.62 -12.56
N HIS A 139 -7.64 -6.67 -12.28
CA HIS A 139 -6.32 -6.57 -11.68
C HIS A 139 -5.41 -5.61 -12.44
N GLN A 140 -5.31 -5.76 -13.76
CA GLN A 140 -4.51 -4.85 -14.59
C GLN A 140 -4.99 -3.40 -14.51
N LYS A 141 -6.31 -3.17 -14.58
CA LYS A 141 -6.89 -1.83 -14.51
C LYS A 141 -6.64 -1.18 -13.15
N MET A 142 -6.80 -1.93 -12.06
CA MET A 142 -6.54 -1.45 -10.71
C MET A 142 -5.06 -1.11 -10.52
N GLY A 143 -4.16 -1.97 -10.96
CA GLY A 143 -2.71 -1.73 -10.94
C GLY A 143 -2.35 -0.46 -11.69
N ASN A 144 -2.80 -0.30 -12.95
CA ASN A 144 -2.52 0.89 -13.76
C ASN A 144 -2.98 2.19 -13.08
N ILE A 145 -4.16 2.19 -12.45
CA ILE A 145 -4.66 3.35 -11.72
C ILE A 145 -3.79 3.64 -10.48
N SER A 146 -3.45 2.61 -9.70
CA SER A 146 -2.60 2.75 -8.51
C SER A 146 -1.22 3.30 -8.85
N PHE A 147 -0.58 2.75 -9.90
CA PHE A 147 0.72 3.19 -10.34
C PHE A 147 0.74 4.59 -10.94
N GLY A 148 -0.30 4.95 -11.67
CA GLY A 148 -0.46 6.30 -12.23
C GLY A 148 -0.54 7.38 -11.15
N ARG A 149 -0.86 7.01 -9.90
CA ARG A 149 -0.92 7.93 -8.75
C ARG A 149 0.38 8.02 -7.97
N ARG A 150 1.44 7.27 -8.28
CA ARG A 150 2.69 7.39 -7.52
C ARG A 150 3.35 8.75 -7.74
N ASN A 151 4.12 9.18 -6.75
CA ASN A 151 5.08 10.27 -6.94
C ASN A 151 6.35 9.80 -7.67
N LYS A 152 7.33 10.68 -7.90
CA LYS A 152 8.56 10.36 -8.65
C LYS A 152 9.67 9.72 -7.82
N VAL A 153 9.48 9.61 -6.50
CA VAL A 153 10.46 8.95 -5.63
C VAL A 153 10.59 7.48 -6.02
N SER A 154 11.81 7.06 -6.36
CA SER A 154 12.04 5.69 -6.81
C SER A 154 11.92 4.70 -5.64
N PRO A 155 11.03 3.69 -5.70
CA PRO A 155 10.98 2.66 -4.68
C PRO A 155 12.23 1.77 -4.76
N PHE A 156 12.64 1.20 -3.64
CA PHE A 156 13.73 0.23 -3.64
C PHE A 156 13.25 -1.12 -4.17
N ARG A 157 14.15 -1.86 -4.82
CA ARG A 157 13.86 -3.18 -5.35
C ARG A 157 13.64 -4.19 -4.22
N LYS A 158 12.59 -4.98 -4.31
CA LYS A 158 12.24 -6.04 -3.35
C LYS A 158 12.41 -7.42 -4.02
N ALA A 159 12.42 -8.49 -3.24
CA ALA A 159 12.34 -9.84 -3.77
C ALA A 159 10.87 -10.25 -3.95
N LYS A 160 10.55 -10.98 -5.01
CA LYS A 160 9.19 -11.51 -5.20
C LYS A 160 8.95 -12.70 -4.27
N PHE A 161 7.71 -12.87 -3.84
CA PHE A 161 7.32 -14.00 -3.00
C PHE A 161 5.95 -14.52 -3.41
N ALA A 162 5.78 -15.84 -3.40
CA ALA A 162 4.50 -16.45 -3.71
C ALA A 162 3.73 -16.84 -2.46
N ILE A 163 2.44 -16.53 -2.45
CA ILE A 163 1.53 -17.01 -1.42
C ILE A 163 1.11 -18.44 -1.76
N TYR A 164 1.39 -19.35 -0.82
CA TYR A 164 1.06 -20.78 -0.93
C TYR A 164 -0.23 -21.19 -0.23
N ASP A 165 -0.74 -20.37 0.68
CA ASP A 165 -1.93 -20.64 1.49
C ASP A 165 -2.89 -19.44 1.46
N GLU A 166 -4.17 -19.74 1.27
CA GLU A 166 -5.27 -18.76 1.30
C GLU A 166 -5.36 -18.01 2.61
N LYS A 167 -5.07 -18.67 3.74
CA LYS A 167 -5.08 -18.04 5.06
C LYS A 167 -4.11 -16.86 5.13
N HIS A 168 -2.89 -17.05 4.63
CA HIS A 168 -1.88 -15.98 4.62
C HIS A 168 -2.31 -14.78 3.78
N LEU A 169 -2.98 -14.99 2.64
CA LEU A 169 -3.50 -13.89 1.83
C LEU A 169 -4.67 -13.17 2.52
N ILE A 170 -5.57 -13.92 3.16
CA ILE A 170 -6.70 -13.34 3.90
C ILE A 170 -6.20 -12.48 5.05
N GLU A 171 -5.25 -12.99 5.84
CA GLU A 171 -4.66 -12.28 6.97
C GLU A 171 -3.90 -11.04 6.51
N LEU A 172 -3.05 -11.16 5.48
CA LEU A 172 -2.36 -10.01 4.90
C LEU A 172 -3.36 -8.94 4.42
N ALA A 173 -4.36 -9.33 3.63
CA ALA A 173 -5.35 -8.38 3.12
C ALA A 173 -6.15 -7.71 4.26
N LYS A 174 -6.48 -8.45 5.33
CA LYS A 174 -7.17 -7.90 6.51
C LYS A 174 -6.30 -6.87 7.23
N ASP A 175 -5.06 -7.21 7.52
CA ASP A 175 -4.12 -6.33 8.23
C ASP A 175 -3.84 -5.06 7.43
N ILE A 176 -3.58 -5.19 6.13
CA ILE A 176 -3.35 -4.04 5.24
C ILE A 176 -4.58 -3.14 5.15
N ASN A 177 -5.78 -3.70 5.02
CA ASN A 177 -7.00 -2.88 4.99
C ASN A 177 -7.22 -2.14 6.32
N GLY A 178 -6.94 -2.77 7.46
CA GLY A 178 -7.04 -2.11 8.77
C GLY A 178 -6.07 -0.94 8.92
N LEU A 179 -4.83 -1.09 8.46
CA LEU A 179 -3.84 -0.01 8.46
C LEU A 179 -4.22 1.12 7.51
N ILE A 180 -4.82 0.80 6.35
CA ILE A 180 -5.36 1.81 5.44
C ILE A 180 -6.53 2.54 6.10
N ASP A 181 -7.40 1.86 6.84
CA ASP A 181 -8.49 2.52 7.59
C ASP A 181 -7.93 3.54 8.61
N GLU A 182 -6.82 3.22 9.28
CA GLU A 182 -6.13 4.16 10.16
C GLU A 182 -5.62 5.40 9.40
N LEU A 183 -5.02 5.21 8.21
CA LEU A 183 -4.60 6.32 7.36
C LEU A 183 -5.78 7.23 6.98
N TYR A 184 -6.93 6.66 6.64
CA TYR A 184 -8.15 7.43 6.36
C TYR A 184 -8.64 8.23 7.57
N ARG A 185 -8.58 7.66 8.78
CA ARG A 185 -8.95 8.36 10.02
C ARG A 185 -8.05 9.57 10.30
N LEU A 186 -6.76 9.49 9.97
CA LEU A 186 -5.84 10.63 10.12
C LEU A 186 -6.30 11.84 9.33
N ARG A 187 -6.76 11.62 8.09
CA ARG A 187 -7.30 12.68 7.24
C ARG A 187 -8.62 13.23 7.79
N THR A 188 -9.53 12.37 8.24
CA THR A 188 -10.83 12.84 8.77
C THR A 188 -10.66 13.72 10.01
N ASN A 189 -9.68 13.40 10.86
CA ASN A 189 -9.36 14.23 12.02
C ASN A 189 -8.67 15.56 11.67
N ALA A 190 -8.14 15.70 10.45
CA ALA A 190 -7.60 16.98 9.95
C ALA A 190 -8.71 17.97 9.51
N PHE A 191 -9.95 17.50 9.38
CA PHE A 191 -11.11 18.32 9.03
C PHE A 191 -11.95 18.60 10.29
N GLN A 192 -11.40 19.32 11.27
CA GLN A 192 -12.26 19.97 12.27
C GLN A 192 -13.03 21.11 11.57
N PRO A 193 -14.37 21.16 11.68
CA PRO A 193 -15.11 22.31 11.19
C PRO A 193 -14.69 23.55 11.99
N PHE A 194 -14.54 24.67 11.28
CA PHE A 194 -14.35 25.99 11.85
C PHE A 194 -15.26 26.20 13.06
N GLY A 195 -14.67 26.74 14.13
CA GLY A 195 -15.32 26.97 15.41
C GLY A 195 -16.65 27.70 15.29
N ASP A 196 -17.53 27.37 16.22
CA ASP A 196 -18.87 27.91 16.38
C ASP A 196 -18.94 29.42 16.14
N PHE A 197 -19.57 29.83 15.04
CA PHE A 197 -20.08 31.19 14.91
C PHE A 197 -21.23 31.36 15.91
N HIS A 198 -20.89 31.91 17.07
CA HIS A 198 -21.87 32.40 18.03
C HIS A 198 -22.63 33.57 17.38
N PHE A 199 -23.82 33.30 16.85
CA PHE A 199 -24.76 34.33 16.45
C PHE A 199 -25.38 34.93 17.72
N GLU A 200 -24.79 36.02 18.20
CA GLU A 200 -25.36 36.83 19.27
C GLU A 200 -26.57 37.58 18.70
N GLY A 201 -27.75 36.99 18.86
CA GLY A 201 -29.02 37.58 18.46
C GLY A 201 -29.33 38.81 19.30
N LYS A 202 -29.08 40.00 18.76
CA LYS A 202 -29.70 41.24 19.26
C LYS A 202 -31.22 41.13 19.09
N GLN A 203 -31.93 41.07 20.21
CA GLN A 203 -33.37 41.35 20.25
C GLN A 203 -33.61 42.84 19.98
N PRO A 204 -34.56 43.22 19.11
CA PRO A 204 -35.01 44.60 19.01
C PRO A 204 -35.98 44.92 20.15
N HIS A 205 -35.69 45.99 20.88
CA HIS A 205 -36.60 46.59 21.85
C HIS A 205 -37.79 47.25 21.12
N LEU A 206 -39.00 46.92 21.57
CA LEU A 206 -40.21 47.74 21.43
C LEU A 206 -40.46 48.46 22.75
#